data_AF-A0A1N7JKG2-F1
#
_entry.id   AF-A0A1N7JKG2-F1
#
_cell.length_a   1.000
_cell.length_b   1.000
_cell.length_c   1.000
_cell.angle_alpha   90.00
_cell.angle_beta   90.00
_cell.angle_gamma   90.00
#
_symmetry.space_group_name_H-M   'P 1'
#
loop_
_entity.id
_entity.type
_entity.pdbx_description
1 polymer ?
#
loop_
_entity_poly.entity_id
_entity_poly.type
_entity_poly.pdbx_seq_one_letter_code
_entity_poly.pdbx_strand_id
1 'polypeptide(L)'
;MYHLITGNDFILYIWMMVKKIISFMVLLNLFYSCQSQDSKVVLLDQLDKSFDVSGFYKVRLQKTDELLSADVKKMKKEEAKKALQNALFAKDTLAFYQSNGRLPSEFYLESTNDWMTRKEKPVKYFGYRYKTVAYDEAKDTLAILNKVPFPALTMTEDNKGKLVSLNATKTSKNKKDLSNILSFFQKTCTRLKTEDRPAEGTSYWENKDFYYHLSGKNGKEEEILSYDVSGNKKSKIVDITEIRLEIYSKDFIRTLRDEHAYIPDFIPANSKKNKF
;
A
#
# COMPACT_ATOMS: atom_id res chain seq x y z
N MET A 1 7.95 -10.59 -66.02
CA MET A 1 8.02 -9.13 -65.79
C MET A 1 8.31 -8.92 -64.32
N TYR A 2 9.59 -8.92 -63.94
CA TYR A 2 10.00 -8.75 -62.54
C TYR A 2 10.13 -7.25 -62.27
N HIS A 3 9.25 -6.71 -61.42
CA HIS A 3 9.40 -5.35 -60.93
C HIS A 3 10.60 -5.30 -59.98
N LEU A 4 11.66 -4.62 -60.42
CA LEU A 4 12.79 -4.21 -59.60
C LEU A 4 12.26 -3.26 -58.51
N ILE A 5 12.25 -3.74 -57.27
CA ILE A 5 12.07 -2.89 -56.08
C ILE A 5 13.33 -2.05 -55.98
N THR A 6 13.19 -0.74 -56.17
CA THR A 6 14.33 0.19 -56.08
C THR A 6 14.70 0.42 -54.61
N GLY A 7 15.97 0.67 -54.32
CA GLY A 7 16.49 0.81 -52.95
C GLY A 7 15.77 1.87 -52.09
N ASN A 8 15.08 2.82 -52.70
CA ASN A 8 14.26 3.81 -51.98
C ASN A 8 12.99 3.22 -51.36
N ASP A 9 12.37 2.22 -52.00
CA ASP A 9 11.13 1.60 -51.51
C ASP A 9 11.38 0.77 -50.26
N PHE A 10 12.56 0.16 -50.15
CA PHE A 10 12.97 -0.61 -48.98
C PHE A 10 13.24 0.28 -47.76
N ILE A 11 13.85 1.45 -47.98
CA ILE A 11 14.12 2.44 -46.93
C ILE A 11 12.81 3.04 -46.41
N LEU A 12 11.86 3.36 -47.30
CA LEU A 12 10.54 3.86 -46.92
C LEU A 12 9.77 2.83 -46.07
N TYR A 13 9.84 1.55 -46.44
CA TYR A 13 9.17 0.46 -45.73
C TYR A 13 9.76 0.24 -44.32
N ILE A 14 11.09 0.27 -44.18
CA ILE A 14 11.76 0.19 -42.88
C ILE A 14 11.38 1.40 -42.00
N TRP A 15 11.34 2.60 -42.57
CA TRP A 15 10.99 3.80 -41.82
C TRP A 15 9.52 3.81 -41.35
N MET A 16 8.60 3.29 -42.17
CA MET A 16 7.20 3.07 -41.78
C MET A 16 7.04 2.00 -40.70
N MET A 17 7.80 0.90 -40.77
CA MET A 17 7.83 -0.15 -39.75
C MET A 17 8.35 0.39 -38.41
N VAL A 18 9.45 1.15 -38.42
CA VAL A 18 10.04 1.76 -37.21
C VAL A 18 9.08 2.76 -36.57
N LYS A 19 8.39 3.60 -37.36
CA LYS A 19 7.35 4.50 -36.84
C LYS A 19 6.18 3.76 -36.19
N LYS A 20 5.73 2.65 -36.78
CA LYS A 20 4.68 1.80 -36.18
C LYS A 20 5.14 1.15 -34.87
N ILE A 21 6.37 0.67 -34.81
CA ILE A 21 6.95 0.06 -33.60
C ILE A 21 7.11 1.11 -32.48
N ILE A 22 7.61 2.30 -32.80
CA ILE A 22 7.75 3.40 -31.83
C ILE A 22 6.38 3.86 -31.33
N SER A 23 5.40 4.02 -32.23
CA SER A 23 4.01 4.38 -31.85
C SER A 23 3.37 3.31 -30.96
N PHE A 24 3.61 2.03 -31.25
CA PHE A 24 3.14 0.90 -30.44
C PHE A 24 3.82 0.84 -29.06
N MET A 25 5.11 1.17 -28.97
CA MET A 25 5.82 1.29 -27.68
C MET A 25 5.33 2.47 -26.83
N VAL A 26 5.01 3.61 -27.45
CA VAL A 26 4.43 4.77 -26.74
C VAL A 26 3.02 4.44 -26.24
N LEU A 27 2.20 3.77 -27.05
CA LEU A 27 0.88 3.28 -26.63
C LEU A 27 0.96 2.24 -25.50
N LEU A 28 1.90 1.30 -25.54
CA LEU A 28 2.12 0.33 -24.46
C LEU A 28 2.50 1.00 -23.13
N ASN A 29 3.30 2.07 -23.15
CA ASN A 29 3.63 2.82 -21.93
C ASN A 29 2.43 3.61 -21.37
N LEU A 30 1.49 4.03 -22.23
CA LEU A 30 0.27 4.72 -21.80
C LEU A 30 -0.74 3.79 -21.12
N PHE A 31 -0.78 2.50 -21.49
CA PHE A 31 -1.69 1.54 -20.87
C PHE A 31 -1.19 0.97 -19.53
N TYR A 32 0.12 0.90 -19.29
CA TYR A 32 0.68 0.42 -18.02
C TYR A 32 0.53 1.42 -16.86
N SER A 33 0.40 2.73 -17.13
CA SER A 33 0.24 3.77 -16.09
C SER A 33 -1.22 4.09 -15.74
N CYS A 34 -2.20 3.38 -16.32
CA CYS A 34 -3.60 3.79 -16.25
C CYS A 34 -4.29 3.50 -14.89
N GLN A 35 -3.64 2.76 -13.98
CA GLN A 35 -4.21 2.52 -12.65
C GLN A 35 -3.92 3.65 -11.65
N SER A 36 -2.84 4.42 -11.82
CA SER A 36 -2.35 5.35 -10.78
C SER A 36 -2.83 6.79 -10.92
N GLN A 37 -3.09 7.27 -12.14
CA GLN A 37 -3.35 8.70 -12.37
C GLN A 37 -4.79 9.14 -12.08
N ASP A 38 -5.78 8.23 -12.08
CA ASP A 38 -7.20 8.58 -11.83
C ASP A 38 -7.97 7.60 -10.93
N SER A 39 -7.34 6.51 -10.45
CA SER A 39 -8.10 5.53 -9.67
C SER A 39 -8.38 6.03 -8.24
N LYS A 40 -9.67 6.09 -7.91
CA LYS A 40 -10.14 6.30 -6.53
C LYS A 40 -9.79 5.13 -5.60
N VAL A 41 -9.49 3.96 -6.16
CA VAL A 41 -9.31 2.70 -5.41
C VAL A 41 -8.18 1.86 -6.00
N VAL A 42 -7.31 1.29 -5.17
CA VAL A 42 -6.27 0.36 -5.62
C VAL A 42 -6.83 -1.06 -5.67
N LEU A 43 -6.67 -1.75 -6.80
CA LEU A 43 -6.99 -3.17 -6.91
C LEU A 43 -5.74 -3.97 -6.56
N LEU A 44 -5.71 -4.57 -5.36
CA LEU A 44 -4.52 -5.20 -4.79
C LEU A 44 -4.14 -6.51 -5.48
N ASP A 45 -5.07 -7.13 -6.21
CA ASP A 45 -4.83 -8.30 -7.06
C ASP A 45 -4.13 -7.95 -8.38
N GLN A 46 -4.11 -6.67 -8.76
CA GLN A 46 -3.45 -6.15 -9.96
C GLN A 46 -2.21 -5.29 -9.63
N LEU A 47 -1.89 -5.15 -8.34
CA LEU A 47 -0.78 -4.32 -7.88
C LEU A 47 0.57 -4.85 -8.37
N ASP A 48 1.35 -3.97 -8.97
CA ASP A 48 2.73 -4.24 -9.34
C ASP A 48 3.70 -3.16 -8.82
N LYS A 49 4.99 -3.39 -9.04
CA LYS A 49 6.07 -2.51 -8.55
C LYS A 49 6.13 -1.14 -9.23
N SER A 50 5.44 -0.97 -10.37
CA SER A 50 5.38 0.27 -11.13
C SER A 50 4.25 1.21 -10.68
N PHE A 51 3.43 0.79 -9.73
CA PHE A 51 2.36 1.61 -9.18
C PHE A 51 2.90 2.94 -8.62
N ASP A 52 2.41 4.05 -9.18
CA ASP A 52 2.78 5.40 -8.75
C ASP A 52 2.03 5.79 -7.47
N VAL A 53 2.72 5.58 -6.35
CA VAL A 53 2.23 5.90 -5.00
C VAL A 53 2.01 7.40 -4.85
N SER A 54 2.98 8.21 -5.25
CA SER A 54 2.90 9.67 -5.16
C SER A 54 1.69 10.23 -5.93
N GLY A 55 1.44 9.74 -7.15
CA GLY A 55 0.30 10.10 -7.98
C GLY A 55 -1.03 9.73 -7.32
N PHE A 56 -1.12 8.52 -6.78
CA PHE A 56 -2.30 8.09 -6.03
C PHE A 56 -2.59 9.01 -4.83
N TYR A 57 -1.59 9.43 -4.07
CA TYR A 57 -1.81 10.28 -2.89
C TYR A 57 -1.88 11.79 -3.19
N LYS A 58 -1.43 12.27 -4.36
CA LYS A 58 -1.33 13.70 -4.67
C LYS A 58 -2.63 14.47 -4.42
N VAL A 59 -3.73 14.06 -5.05
CA VAL A 59 -5.04 14.74 -4.91
C VAL A 59 -5.61 14.57 -3.49
N ARG A 60 -5.30 13.45 -2.83
CA ARG A 60 -5.78 13.13 -1.48
C ARG A 60 -5.11 14.01 -0.42
N LEU A 61 -3.81 14.24 -0.56
CA LEU A 61 -3.06 15.19 0.27
C LEU A 61 -3.52 16.63 0.04
N GLN A 62 -3.65 17.06 -1.23
CA GLN A 62 -4.16 18.40 -1.55
C GLN A 62 -5.51 18.68 -0.90
N LYS A 63 -6.46 17.74 -0.98
CA LYS A 63 -7.76 17.86 -0.30
C LYS A 63 -7.64 17.89 1.22
N THR A 64 -6.70 17.14 1.80
CA THR A 64 -6.45 17.16 3.24
C THR A 64 -5.92 18.54 3.66
N ASP A 65 -4.95 19.09 2.92
CA ASP A 65 -4.36 20.40 3.22
C ASP A 65 -5.38 21.53 3.07
N GLU A 66 -6.22 21.49 2.03
CA GLU A 66 -7.34 22.43 1.85
C GLU A 66 -8.31 22.39 3.02
N LEU A 67 -8.65 21.19 3.49
CA LEU A 67 -9.56 20.99 4.62
C LEU A 67 -8.97 21.51 5.94
N LEU A 68 -7.71 21.17 6.21
CA LEU A 68 -7.02 21.55 7.44
C LEU A 68 -6.71 23.05 7.50
N SER A 69 -6.53 23.69 6.33
CA SER A 69 -6.29 25.14 6.23
C SER A 69 -7.57 25.97 6.33
N ALA A 70 -8.74 25.34 6.24
CA ALA A 70 -10.01 26.05 6.21
C ALA A 70 -10.46 26.47 7.63
N ASP A 71 -10.99 27.68 7.74
CA ASP A 71 -11.47 28.21 9.02
C ASP A 71 -12.82 27.58 9.38
N VAL A 72 -12.77 26.46 10.12
CA VAL A 72 -13.96 25.70 10.55
C VAL A 72 -14.96 26.57 11.32
N LYS A 73 -14.51 27.64 11.99
CA LYS A 73 -15.40 28.55 12.72
C LYS A 73 -16.25 29.42 11.79
N LYS A 74 -15.83 29.61 10.54
CA LYS A 74 -16.56 30.35 9.51
C LYS A 74 -17.38 29.45 8.58
N MET A 75 -17.22 28.13 8.68
CA MET A 75 -17.99 27.18 7.88
C MET A 75 -19.44 27.11 8.34
N LYS A 76 -20.37 26.90 7.40
CA LYS A 76 -21.72 26.50 7.76
C LYS A 76 -21.69 25.11 8.41
N LYS A 77 -22.61 24.85 9.34
CA LYS A 77 -22.72 23.57 10.05
C LYS A 77 -22.66 22.34 9.13
N GLU A 78 -23.37 22.38 8.00
CA GLU A 78 -23.39 21.27 7.03
C GLU A 78 -22.07 21.10 6.28
N GLU A 79 -21.36 22.20 6.00
CA GLU A 79 -20.04 22.17 5.37
C GLU A 79 -19.00 21.60 6.33
N ALA A 80 -19.00 22.04 7.59
CA ALA A 80 -18.14 21.51 8.64
C ALA A 80 -18.42 20.00 8.88
N LYS A 81 -19.69 19.59 8.88
CA LYS A 81 -20.06 18.18 9.02
C LYS A 81 -19.54 17.33 7.85
N LYS A 82 -19.68 17.81 6.61
CA LYS A 82 -19.12 17.13 5.43
C LYS A 82 -17.60 17.08 5.49
N ALA A 83 -16.96 18.15 5.93
CA ALA A 83 -15.52 18.22 6.09
C ALA A 83 -14.99 17.13 7.03
N LEU A 84 -15.64 16.94 8.17
CA LEU A 84 -15.30 15.91 9.17
C LEU A 84 -15.58 14.47 8.70
N GLN A 85 -16.33 14.29 7.61
CA GLN A 85 -16.63 12.97 7.04
C GLN A 85 -15.63 12.56 5.96
N ASN A 86 -14.71 13.44 5.57
CA ASN A 86 -13.69 13.10 4.57
C ASN A 86 -12.55 12.32 5.22
N ALA A 87 -12.06 11.31 4.50
CA ALA A 87 -10.80 10.68 4.86
C ALA A 87 -9.65 11.71 4.78
N LEU A 88 -8.74 11.64 5.76
CA LEU A 88 -7.56 12.49 5.86
C LEU A 88 -6.30 11.68 5.63
N PHE A 89 -5.29 12.33 5.05
CA PHE A 89 -4.05 11.69 4.65
C PHE A 89 -2.84 12.47 5.12
N ALA A 90 -1.76 11.76 5.41
CA ALA A 90 -0.48 12.36 5.77
C ALA A 90 0.66 11.78 4.96
N LYS A 91 1.70 12.59 4.74
CA LYS A 91 2.96 12.21 4.12
C LYS A 91 4.09 12.39 5.13
N ASP A 92 4.87 11.35 5.31
CA ASP A 92 6.06 11.31 6.15
C ASP A 92 7.30 11.04 5.31
N THR A 93 8.43 11.63 5.68
CA THR A 93 9.75 11.27 5.12
C THR A 93 10.31 10.11 5.93
N LEU A 94 10.74 9.04 5.26
CA LEU A 94 11.39 7.90 5.88
C LEU A 94 12.92 7.98 5.79
N ALA A 95 13.59 7.51 6.83
CA ALA A 95 15.03 7.41 6.89
C ALA A 95 15.48 6.19 7.71
N PHE A 96 16.72 5.77 7.45
CA PHE A 96 17.42 4.79 8.26
C PHE A 96 18.00 5.44 9.51
N TYR A 97 17.82 4.78 10.64
CA TYR A 97 18.35 5.15 11.94
C TYR A 97 19.16 3.99 12.50
N GLN A 98 20.16 4.31 13.33
CA GLN A 98 20.95 3.31 14.02
C GLN A 98 20.11 2.67 15.13
N SER A 99 20.09 1.34 15.18
CA SER A 99 19.48 0.60 16.28
C SER A 99 20.29 0.84 17.56
N ASN A 100 19.60 1.18 18.64
CA ASN A 100 20.17 1.29 19.99
C ASN A 100 20.17 -0.07 20.72
N GLY A 101 20.22 -1.18 19.97
CA GLY A 101 20.15 -2.55 20.50
C GLY A 101 18.74 -3.07 20.75
N ARG A 102 17.68 -2.30 20.42
CA ARG A 102 16.28 -2.76 20.50
C ARG A 102 15.92 -3.76 19.41
N LEU A 103 16.54 -3.64 18.25
CA LEU A 103 16.35 -4.52 17.11
C LEU A 103 17.64 -5.30 16.86
N PRO A 104 17.54 -6.55 16.38
CA PRO A 104 18.70 -7.42 16.14
C PRO A 104 19.60 -6.93 14.98
N SER A 105 19.14 -5.95 14.22
CA SER A 105 19.85 -5.34 13.09
C SER A 105 20.59 -4.06 13.51
N GLU A 106 21.60 -3.67 12.72
CA GLU A 106 22.35 -2.44 12.94
C GLU A 106 21.50 -1.19 12.69
N PHE A 107 20.62 -1.24 11.68
CA PHE A 107 19.75 -0.13 11.33
C PHE A 107 18.27 -0.52 11.36
N TYR A 108 17.41 0.48 11.32
CA TYR A 108 15.98 0.32 11.10
C TYR A 108 15.43 1.49 10.29
N LEU A 109 14.36 1.23 9.52
CA LEU A 109 13.70 2.24 8.70
C LEU A 109 12.48 2.79 9.44
N GLU A 110 12.41 4.11 9.62
CA GLU A 110 11.26 4.76 10.27
C GLU A 110 11.03 6.18 9.75
N SER A 111 9.86 6.74 10.03
CA SER A 111 9.53 8.14 9.76
C SER A 111 10.38 9.09 10.59
N THR A 112 10.76 10.20 9.96
CA THR A 112 11.37 11.38 10.60
C THR A 112 10.45 12.12 11.57
N ASN A 113 9.14 11.88 11.47
CA ASN A 113 8.12 12.46 12.36
C ASN A 113 7.71 11.50 13.49
N ASP A 114 8.26 10.28 13.55
CA ASP A 114 7.95 9.37 14.65
C ASP A 114 8.48 9.93 15.99
N TRP A 115 7.75 9.68 17.07
CA TRP A 115 8.07 10.24 18.37
C TRP A 115 9.43 9.78 18.91
N MET A 116 9.88 8.57 18.53
CA MET A 116 11.19 8.01 18.87
C MET A 116 12.31 8.68 18.09
N THR A 117 12.10 8.92 16.79
CA THR A 117 13.16 9.31 15.86
C THR A 117 13.24 10.82 15.64
N ARG A 118 12.20 11.59 15.98
CA ARG A 118 12.16 13.06 15.75
C ARG A 118 13.32 13.85 16.40
N LYS A 119 14.03 13.25 17.35
CA LYS A 119 15.23 13.83 17.98
C LYS A 119 16.53 13.15 17.55
N GLU A 120 16.43 12.04 16.83
CA GLU A 120 17.57 11.29 16.30
C GLU A 120 18.00 11.87 14.96
N LYS A 121 19.29 11.73 14.62
CA LYS A 121 19.79 12.11 13.30
C LYS A 121 19.65 10.91 12.36
N PRO A 122 19.01 11.07 11.19
CA PRO A 122 18.96 9.99 10.22
C PRO A 122 20.37 9.70 9.69
N VAL A 123 20.68 8.41 9.53
CA VAL A 123 21.91 7.95 8.87
C VAL A 123 21.79 8.18 7.36
N LYS A 124 20.60 7.91 6.81
CA LYS A 124 20.32 8.03 5.37
C LYS A 124 18.83 8.19 5.11
N TYR A 125 18.46 9.15 4.27
CA TYR A 125 17.09 9.27 3.79
C TYR A 125 16.76 8.15 2.80
N PHE A 126 15.55 7.60 2.90
CA PHE A 126 15.13 6.46 2.11
C PHE A 126 14.05 6.82 1.08
N GLY A 127 12.97 7.47 1.51
CA GLY A 127 11.79 7.69 0.68
C GLY A 127 10.63 8.31 1.46
N TYR A 128 9.40 8.05 1.02
CA TYR A 128 8.19 8.64 1.60
C TYR A 128 7.16 7.59 1.98
N ARG A 129 6.46 7.83 3.09
CA ARG A 129 5.33 7.03 3.56
C ARG A 129 4.06 7.88 3.55
N TYR A 130 3.03 7.38 2.91
CA TYR A 130 1.71 8.00 2.82
C TYR A 130 0.74 7.15 3.62
N LYS A 131 -0.06 7.77 4.50
CA LYS A 131 -0.97 7.04 5.41
C LYS A 131 -2.34 7.69 5.48
N THR A 132 -3.38 6.87 5.55
CA THR A 132 -4.71 7.31 5.99
C THR A 132 -4.67 7.57 7.50
N VAL A 133 -5.03 8.78 7.94
CA VAL A 133 -5.00 9.17 9.37
C VAL A 133 -6.40 9.27 9.99
N ALA A 134 -7.42 9.51 9.18
CA ALA A 134 -8.82 9.47 9.59
C ALA A 134 -9.65 8.97 8.42
N TYR A 135 -10.70 8.19 8.70
CA TYR A 135 -11.59 7.60 7.70
C TYR A 135 -12.87 7.08 8.37
N ASP A 136 -13.91 6.86 7.58
CA ASP A 136 -15.15 6.20 7.94
C ASP A 136 -15.13 4.75 7.39
N GLU A 137 -15.01 3.76 8.27
CA GLU A 137 -14.93 2.33 7.92
C GLU A 137 -16.11 1.84 7.06
N ALA A 138 -17.29 2.48 7.16
CA ALA A 138 -18.48 2.09 6.42
C ALA A 138 -18.60 2.78 5.05
N LYS A 139 -17.96 3.94 4.86
CA LYS A 139 -18.11 4.73 3.62
C LYS A 139 -16.86 4.72 2.75
N ASP A 140 -15.68 4.71 3.36
CA ASP A 140 -14.43 4.86 2.63
C ASP A 140 -13.97 3.53 2.04
N THR A 141 -13.32 3.60 0.89
CA THR A 141 -12.66 2.46 0.26
C THR A 141 -11.47 2.98 -0.52
N LEU A 142 -10.28 2.55 -0.13
CA LEU A 142 -9.01 2.94 -0.76
C LEU A 142 -8.35 1.80 -1.49
N ALA A 143 -8.61 0.56 -1.08
CA ALA A 143 -8.12 -0.62 -1.76
C ALA A 143 -9.17 -1.73 -1.75
N ILE A 144 -9.10 -2.63 -2.73
CA ILE A 144 -9.94 -3.83 -2.79
C ILE A 144 -9.03 -5.03 -3.07
N LEU A 145 -9.24 -6.12 -2.32
CA LEU A 145 -8.67 -7.42 -2.64
C LEU A 145 -9.77 -8.47 -2.65
N ASN A 146 -9.94 -9.18 -3.77
CA ASN A 146 -10.94 -10.23 -3.91
C ASN A 146 -12.33 -9.83 -3.37
N LYS A 147 -12.80 -8.66 -3.81
CA LYS A 147 -14.07 -8.01 -3.41
C LYS A 147 -14.17 -7.56 -1.94
N VAL A 148 -13.09 -7.64 -1.17
CA VAL A 148 -13.03 -7.11 0.20
C VAL A 148 -12.46 -5.68 0.17
N PRO A 149 -13.24 -4.66 0.59
CA PRO A 149 -12.78 -3.27 0.58
C PRO A 149 -12.03 -2.92 1.86
N PHE A 150 -10.88 -2.27 1.70
CA PHE A 150 -10.07 -1.69 2.77
C PHE A 150 -10.25 -0.18 2.78
N PRO A 151 -10.79 0.41 3.87
CA PRO A 151 -10.96 1.85 3.99
C PRO A 151 -9.66 2.59 4.32
N ALA A 152 -8.68 1.89 4.88
CA ALA A 152 -7.41 2.48 5.31
C ALA A 152 -6.21 1.83 4.61
N LEU A 153 -5.28 2.68 4.19
CA LEU A 153 -4.15 2.30 3.36
C LEU A 153 -2.93 3.15 3.71
N THR A 154 -1.83 2.47 3.96
CA THR A 154 -0.50 3.07 4.05
C THR A 154 0.34 2.52 2.91
N MET A 155 1.02 3.39 2.17
CA MET A 155 1.96 2.99 1.13
C MET A 155 3.28 3.70 1.32
N THR A 156 4.35 3.02 0.94
CA THR A 156 5.70 3.56 0.98
C THR A 156 6.33 3.47 -0.40
N GLU A 157 7.00 4.55 -0.78
CA GLU A 157 7.86 4.59 -1.97
C GLU A 157 9.31 4.90 -1.58
N ASP A 158 10.28 4.38 -2.34
CA ASP A 158 11.67 4.77 -2.23
C ASP A 158 11.93 6.15 -2.85
N ASN A 159 13.16 6.65 -2.74
CA ASN A 159 13.59 7.91 -3.36
C ASN A 159 13.55 7.93 -4.90
N LYS A 160 13.28 6.78 -5.55
CA LYS A 160 13.07 6.65 -6.99
C LYS A 160 11.59 6.58 -7.36
N GLY A 161 10.69 6.74 -6.38
CA GLY A 161 9.24 6.67 -6.57
C GLY A 161 8.70 5.25 -6.75
N LYS A 162 9.47 4.21 -6.42
CA LYS A 162 9.03 2.81 -6.56
C LYS A 162 8.27 2.38 -5.33
N LEU A 163 7.13 1.69 -5.53
CA LEU A 163 6.39 1.06 -4.44
C LEU A 163 7.27 0.02 -3.72
N VAL A 164 7.50 0.21 -2.43
CA VAL A 164 8.30 -0.71 -1.61
C VAL A 164 7.49 -1.50 -0.62
N SER A 165 6.45 -0.90 -0.02
CA SER A 165 5.55 -1.59 0.90
C SER A 165 4.17 -0.96 0.92
N LEU A 166 3.18 -1.76 1.34
CA LEU A 166 1.79 -1.37 1.50
C LEU A 166 1.21 -2.07 2.73
N ASN A 167 0.41 -1.35 3.52
CA ASN A 167 -0.38 -1.90 4.62
C ASN A 167 -1.83 -1.45 4.46
N ALA A 168 -2.74 -2.42 4.29
CA ALA A 168 -4.18 -2.21 4.18
C ALA A 168 -4.87 -2.76 5.43
N THR A 169 -5.72 -1.95 6.06
CA THR A 169 -6.42 -2.33 7.31
C THR A 169 -7.93 -2.18 7.17
N LYS A 170 -8.65 -3.07 7.86
CA LYS A 170 -10.11 -3.13 7.88
C LYS A 170 -10.63 -3.67 9.20
N THR A 171 -11.59 -3.00 9.82
CA THR A 171 -12.40 -3.58 10.90
C THR A 171 -13.68 -4.17 10.29
N SER A 172 -13.72 -5.49 10.10
CA SER A 172 -14.85 -6.15 9.42
C SER A 172 -15.90 -6.70 10.38
N LYS A 173 -17.17 -6.37 10.12
CA LYS A 173 -18.35 -7.02 10.72
C LYS A 173 -18.79 -8.26 9.91
N ASN A 174 -18.18 -8.50 8.75
CA ASN A 174 -18.50 -9.64 7.88
C ASN A 174 -17.51 -10.78 8.12
N LYS A 175 -17.99 -11.87 8.74
CA LYS A 175 -17.19 -13.05 9.07
C LYS A 175 -16.54 -13.73 7.84
N LYS A 176 -17.00 -13.43 6.61
CA LYS A 176 -16.46 -14.01 5.37
C LYS A 176 -15.26 -13.24 4.80
N ASP A 177 -15.03 -11.99 5.17
CA ASP A 177 -14.02 -11.15 4.53
C ASP A 177 -12.61 -11.75 4.62
N LEU A 178 -12.20 -12.18 5.82
CA LEU A 178 -10.90 -12.83 6.01
C LEU A 178 -10.77 -14.11 5.17
N SER A 179 -11.82 -14.94 5.13
CA SER A 179 -11.82 -16.18 4.33
C SER A 179 -11.76 -15.92 2.82
N ASN A 180 -12.39 -14.84 2.34
CA ASN A 180 -12.31 -14.44 0.95
C ASN A 180 -10.88 -14.03 0.59
N ILE A 181 -10.23 -13.22 1.43
CA ILE A 181 -8.82 -12.83 1.23
C ILE A 181 -7.91 -14.07 1.25
N LEU A 182 -8.08 -14.98 2.21
CA LEU A 182 -7.32 -16.24 2.27
C LEU A 182 -7.49 -17.08 1.00
N SER A 183 -8.71 -17.16 0.46
CA SER A 183 -8.99 -17.92 -0.77
C SER A 183 -8.27 -17.35 -1.99
N PHE A 184 -8.04 -16.03 -2.02
CA PHE A 184 -7.22 -15.40 -3.07
C PHE A 184 -5.77 -15.85 -2.96
N PHE A 185 -5.18 -15.77 -1.76
CA PHE A 185 -3.78 -16.16 -1.55
C PHE A 185 -3.55 -17.64 -1.84
N GLN A 186 -4.47 -18.52 -1.42
CA GLN A 186 -4.39 -19.96 -1.71
C GLN A 186 -4.37 -20.29 -3.21
N LYS A 187 -5.01 -19.44 -4.05
CA LYS A 187 -5.10 -19.65 -5.50
C LYS A 187 -3.93 -19.04 -6.28
N THR A 188 -3.37 -17.93 -5.78
CA THR A 188 -2.47 -17.06 -6.56
C THR A 188 -1.06 -16.98 -6.01
N CYS A 189 -0.83 -17.39 -4.77
CA CYS A 189 0.42 -17.22 -4.05
C CYS A 189 0.93 -18.55 -3.47
N THR A 190 2.23 -18.60 -3.23
CA THR A 190 2.88 -19.70 -2.51
C THR A 190 2.87 -19.37 -1.02
N ARG A 191 2.45 -20.33 -0.18
CA ARG A 191 2.53 -20.15 1.28
C ARG A 191 3.97 -20.22 1.74
N LEU A 192 4.41 -19.26 2.55
CA LEU A 192 5.74 -19.29 3.16
C LEU A 192 5.76 -20.29 4.32
N LYS A 193 6.86 -21.05 4.41
CA LYS A 193 7.17 -21.85 5.59
C LYS A 193 7.96 -20.97 6.55
N THR A 194 7.44 -20.76 7.74
CA THR A 194 8.15 -20.11 8.84
C THR A 194 8.65 -21.18 9.80
N GLU A 195 9.81 -20.95 10.43
CA GLU A 195 10.37 -21.86 11.43
C GLU A 195 9.43 -21.94 12.66
N ASP A 196 8.88 -20.80 13.06
CA ASP A 196 7.86 -20.73 14.09
C ASP A 196 6.45 -20.87 13.52
N ARG A 197 5.57 -21.50 14.32
CA ARG A 197 4.15 -21.52 14.01
C ARG A 197 3.63 -20.06 14.03
N PRO A 198 3.00 -19.57 12.95
CA PRO A 198 2.40 -18.25 12.95
C PRO A 198 1.42 -18.11 14.11
N ALA A 199 1.35 -16.90 14.69
CA ALA A 199 0.30 -16.57 15.65
C ALA A 199 -1.09 -16.91 15.08
N GLU A 200 -2.04 -17.23 15.96
CA GLU A 200 -3.40 -17.54 15.53
C GLU A 200 -3.97 -16.41 14.66
N GLY A 201 -4.63 -16.78 13.56
CA GLY A 201 -5.17 -15.82 12.60
C GLY A 201 -4.13 -15.18 11.68
N THR A 202 -2.86 -15.60 11.73
CA THR A 202 -1.78 -15.06 10.90
C THR A 202 -1.35 -16.04 9.81
N SER A 203 -1.04 -15.51 8.62
CA SER A 203 -0.52 -16.29 7.50
C SER A 203 0.44 -15.47 6.63
N TYR A 204 1.43 -16.15 6.06
CA TYR A 204 2.49 -15.55 5.26
C TYR A 204 2.54 -16.18 3.88
N TRP A 205 2.66 -15.35 2.85
CA TRP A 205 2.60 -15.77 1.46
C TRP A 205 3.63 -15.03 0.62
N GLU A 206 3.92 -15.53 -0.56
CA GLU A 206 4.75 -14.85 -1.54
C GLU A 206 4.25 -15.11 -2.96
N ASN A 207 4.57 -14.19 -3.85
CA ASN A 207 4.54 -14.43 -5.28
C ASN A 207 5.89 -14.04 -5.90
N LYS A 208 5.93 -13.82 -7.22
CA LYS A 208 7.15 -13.43 -7.93
C LYS A 208 7.77 -12.13 -7.38
N ASP A 209 6.94 -11.16 -7.01
CA ASP A 209 7.36 -9.77 -6.80
C ASP A 209 7.24 -9.31 -5.34
N PHE A 210 6.40 -9.96 -4.54
CA PHE A 210 6.03 -9.52 -3.20
C PHE A 210 6.03 -10.65 -2.18
N TYR A 211 6.27 -10.25 -0.92
CA TYR A 211 5.93 -10.99 0.29
C TYR A 211 4.66 -10.40 0.90
N TYR A 212 3.83 -11.26 1.48
CA TYR A 212 2.55 -10.91 2.07
C TYR A 212 2.47 -11.42 3.51
N HIS A 213 1.95 -10.57 4.38
CA HIS A 213 1.56 -10.92 5.74
C HIS A 213 0.09 -10.55 5.93
N LEU A 214 -0.74 -11.57 6.15
CA LEU A 214 -2.16 -11.40 6.45
C LEU A 214 -2.40 -11.81 7.90
N SER A 215 -3.00 -10.92 8.67
CA SER A 215 -3.47 -11.18 10.03
C SER A 215 -4.96 -10.86 10.16
N GLY A 216 -5.66 -11.69 10.92
CA GLY A 216 -7.05 -11.53 11.29
C GLY A 216 -7.22 -11.76 12.78
N LYS A 217 -7.62 -10.72 13.53
CA LYS A 217 -7.85 -10.80 14.97
C LYS A 217 -9.32 -10.59 15.29
N ASN A 218 -9.95 -11.61 15.85
CA ASN A 218 -11.33 -11.52 16.30
C ASN A 218 -11.42 -10.67 17.58
N GLY A 219 -12.50 -9.90 17.69
CA GLY A 219 -12.76 -9.04 18.81
C GLY A 219 -14.23 -8.70 18.93
N LYS A 220 -14.53 -7.76 19.83
CA LYS A 220 -15.85 -7.19 20.02
C LYS A 220 -15.72 -5.67 20.06
N GLU A 221 -16.64 -4.98 19.41
CA GLU A 221 -16.70 -3.53 19.38
C GLU A 221 -18.07 -3.06 19.89
N GLU A 222 -18.10 -1.92 20.58
CA GLU A 222 -19.34 -1.26 20.94
C GLU A 222 -19.82 -0.38 19.78
N GLU A 223 -20.95 -0.74 19.17
CA GLU A 223 -21.62 0.07 18.17
C GLU A 223 -22.64 1.00 18.85
N ILE A 224 -22.36 2.31 18.81
CA ILE A 224 -23.27 3.34 19.32
C ILE A 224 -24.38 3.58 18.29
N LEU A 225 -25.62 3.29 18.68
CA LEU A 225 -26.78 3.41 17.80
C LEU A 225 -27.40 4.81 17.87
N SER A 226 -27.52 5.36 19.08
CA SER A 226 -28.08 6.69 19.33
C SER A 226 -27.81 7.15 20.76
N TYR A 227 -28.10 8.41 21.03
CA TYR A 227 -28.24 8.96 22.37
C TYR A 227 -29.69 9.38 22.57
N ASP A 228 -30.27 9.14 23.75
CA ASP A 228 -31.60 9.66 24.07
C ASP A 228 -31.56 11.15 24.46
N VAL A 229 -32.72 11.73 24.73
CA VAL A 229 -32.87 13.14 25.11
C VAL A 229 -32.17 13.51 26.42
N SER A 230 -31.88 12.53 27.26
CA SER A 230 -31.15 12.68 28.52
C SER A 230 -29.64 12.45 28.36
N GLY A 231 -29.18 12.17 27.13
CA GLY A 231 -27.78 11.86 26.83
C GLY A 231 -27.38 10.42 27.15
N ASN A 232 -28.31 9.52 27.48
CA ASN A 232 -27.97 8.13 27.72
C ASN A 232 -27.62 7.44 26.40
N LYS A 233 -26.50 6.73 26.42
CA LYS A 233 -25.99 5.97 25.27
C LYS A 233 -26.84 4.72 25.04
N LYS A 234 -27.38 4.58 23.83
CA LYS A 234 -27.92 3.30 23.32
C LYS A 234 -26.89 2.67 22.40
N SER A 235 -26.35 1.53 22.81
CA SER A 235 -25.33 0.81 22.08
C SER A 235 -25.59 -0.70 22.10
N LYS A 236 -24.88 -1.43 21.24
CA LYS A 236 -24.82 -2.89 21.27
C LYS A 236 -23.38 -3.34 21.04
N ILE A 237 -23.03 -4.51 21.57
CA ILE A 237 -21.73 -5.14 21.30
C ILE A 237 -21.86 -6.00 20.04
N VAL A 238 -20.94 -5.84 19.10
CA VAL A 238 -20.88 -6.60 17.86
C VAL A 238 -19.56 -7.35 17.74
N ASP A 239 -19.60 -8.56 17.18
CA ASP A 239 -18.39 -9.29 16.80
C ASP A 239 -17.72 -8.60 15.61
N ILE A 240 -16.41 -8.46 15.67
CA ILE A 240 -15.59 -7.91 14.58
C ILE A 240 -14.36 -8.78 14.33
N THR A 241 -13.80 -8.64 13.13
CA THR A 241 -12.48 -9.15 12.76
C THR A 241 -11.63 -7.99 12.27
N GLU A 242 -10.56 -7.68 12.99
CA GLU A 242 -9.53 -6.75 12.55
C GLU A 242 -8.64 -7.46 11.53
N ILE A 243 -8.67 -6.99 10.28
CA ILE A 243 -7.92 -7.55 9.17
C ILE A 243 -6.81 -6.57 8.81
N ARG A 244 -5.57 -7.06 8.80
CA ARG A 244 -4.40 -6.32 8.33
C ARG A 244 -3.68 -7.13 7.27
N LEU A 245 -3.46 -6.51 6.12
CA LEU A 245 -2.69 -7.03 5.01
C LEU A 245 -1.47 -6.16 4.78
N GLU A 246 -0.29 -6.72 4.96
CA GLU A 246 0.98 -6.10 4.61
C GLU A 246 1.55 -6.74 3.36
N ILE A 247 2.10 -5.91 2.48
CA ILE A 247 2.73 -6.29 1.23
C ILE A 247 4.10 -5.63 1.20
N TYR A 248 5.14 -6.41 0.94
CA TYR A 248 6.52 -5.94 0.83
C TYR A 248 7.09 -6.36 -0.51
N SER A 249 7.62 -5.41 -1.30
CA SER A 249 8.31 -5.76 -2.53
C SER A 249 9.59 -6.53 -2.21
N LYS A 250 9.91 -7.55 -3.01
CA LYS A 250 11.15 -8.33 -2.81
C LYS A 250 12.41 -7.48 -3.00
N ASP A 251 12.33 -6.43 -3.83
CA ASP A 251 13.45 -5.51 -4.02
C ASP A 251 13.67 -4.63 -2.80
N PHE A 252 12.60 -4.19 -2.12
CA PHE A 252 12.71 -3.52 -0.83
C PHE A 252 13.39 -4.37 0.23
N ILE A 253 13.03 -5.66 0.33
CA ILE A 253 13.67 -6.58 1.26
C ILE A 253 15.17 -6.73 0.96
N ARG A 254 15.57 -6.73 -0.32
CA ARG A 254 16.99 -6.72 -0.68
C ARG A 254 17.67 -5.43 -0.21
N THR A 255 17.05 -4.27 -0.44
CA THR A 255 17.56 -2.99 0.08
C THR A 255 17.73 -3.02 1.60
N LEU A 256 16.75 -3.53 2.35
CA LEU A 256 16.90 -3.65 3.81
C LEU A 256 18.07 -4.55 4.21
N ARG A 257 18.33 -5.65 3.49
CA ARG A 257 19.48 -6.51 3.74
C ARG A 257 20.81 -5.80 3.46
N ASP A 258 20.88 -5.11 2.33
CA ASP A 258 22.10 -4.41 1.90
C ASP A 258 22.45 -3.24 2.84
N GLU A 259 21.43 -2.61 3.42
CA GLU A 259 21.57 -1.55 4.42
C GLU A 259 21.69 -2.09 5.86
N HIS A 260 21.80 -3.41 6.07
CA HIS A 260 21.82 -4.05 7.41
C HIS A 260 20.68 -3.59 8.32
N ALA A 261 19.52 -3.30 7.72
CA ALA A 261 18.34 -2.81 8.41
C ALA A 261 17.44 -3.98 8.87
N TYR A 262 16.57 -3.70 9.83
CA TYR A 262 15.61 -4.68 10.35
C TYR A 262 14.70 -5.19 9.23
N ILE A 263 14.50 -6.50 9.20
CA ILE A 263 13.61 -7.19 8.26
C ILE A 263 12.59 -7.98 9.09
N PRO A 264 11.29 -7.92 8.76
CA PRO A 264 10.28 -8.71 9.45
C PRO A 264 10.61 -10.21 9.47
N ASP A 265 10.49 -10.83 10.65
CA ASP A 265 10.97 -12.18 10.93
C ASP A 265 10.34 -13.29 10.06
N PHE A 266 9.13 -13.05 9.53
CA PHE A 266 8.46 -14.00 8.63
C PHE A 266 9.09 -14.08 7.24
N ILE A 267 9.94 -13.11 6.87
CA ILE A 267 10.57 -13.05 5.56
C ILE A 267 11.80 -13.96 5.59
N PRO A 268 11.90 -14.96 4.70
CA PRO A 268 12.99 -15.92 4.74
C PRO A 268 14.36 -15.22 4.72
N ALA A 269 15.25 -15.62 5.62
CA ALA A 269 16.67 -15.35 5.45
C ALA A 269 17.09 -15.94 4.10
N ASN A 270 17.85 -15.20 3.28
CA ASN A 270 18.25 -15.69 1.96
C ASN A 270 18.78 -17.12 2.07
N SER A 271 18.16 -18.08 1.35
CA SER A 271 18.76 -19.38 1.12
C SER A 271 20.03 -19.16 0.33
N LYS A 272 21.17 -19.07 1.03
CA LYS A 272 22.46 -19.24 0.39
C LYS A 272 22.44 -20.62 -0.26
N LYS A 273 22.75 -20.65 -1.55
CA LYS A 273 23.11 -21.85 -2.31
C LYS A 273 23.98 -22.74 -1.43
N ASN A 274 23.46 -23.91 -1.03
CA ASN A 274 24.32 -25.02 -0.65
C ASN A 274 25.02 -25.49 -1.94
N LYS A 275 26.20 -24.92 -2.17
CA LYS A 275 27.29 -25.59 -2.87
C LYS A 275 28.41 -25.78 -1.85
N PHE A 276 28.42 -26.96 -1.24
CA PHE A 276 29.63 -27.70 -0.91
C PHE A 276 29.30 -29.17 -1.16
#